data_AF-A0A964ETJ2-F1
#
_entry.id   AF-A0A964ETJ2-F1
#
_cell.length_a   1.000
_cell.length_b   1.000
_cell.length_c   1.000
_cell.angle_alpha   90.00
_cell.angle_beta   90.00
_cell.angle_gamma   90.00
#
_symmetry.space_group_name_H-M   'P 1'
#
loop_
_entity.id
_entity.type
_entity.pdbx_description
1 polymer ?
#
loop_
_entity_poly.entity_id
_entity_poly.type
_entity_poly.pdbx_seq_one_letter_code
_entity_poly.pdbx_strand_id
1 'polypeptide(L)'
;MAEALCAWMDAMGRTGDAERAVTSAAEAVASSPWRVVQEAGALARCQAARADRDLGLTAELAVVGVDSARAVVRVGAGQPFPLVDRAGSRRRGAFDTPRAMARRLACLTGGGRRGVDPACGTGALLLAMAEQGVDELAGQDIDPLALAVARVAVPGASLRRGDAFEGSPEGDLLLTNPPFVSPEHQDKELRRRLTAALPWLSGRFDLAVPFLALALGRLPQGAVAGVVSPASLLFEPYGAPLRRRWLAEDRLRAVGEPERFPGVGVRVALLALERGGGPASLPWAGGPHASEVLRLETAPLDPRMRAGDVDLVEAARARAVELGALCEVDTGLVAHGPGGGKARLLCDGPGEGIVPFVDARDLFAGRVRWLRYDPDRMHRPKRPGLFEGPKILVQRLRGDRPVAARVDRTGLYAGHTLTVVRPLDQRVPIERLCALLTHPVIAGLLRVEGGGRLDLYPRPVRRVPVPKAWLEDPTTPLPDALGLTRAQAVRLADLAPG
;
A
#
# COMPACT_ATOMS: atom_id res chain seq x y z
N MET A 1 22.69 -19.66 -9.48
CA MET A 1 21.40 -20.13 -10.03
C MET A 1 21.55 -21.44 -10.79
N ALA A 2 22.50 -21.56 -11.75
CA ALA A 2 22.66 -22.78 -12.56
C ALA A 2 22.73 -24.08 -11.73
N GLU A 3 23.56 -24.08 -10.69
CA GLU A 3 23.74 -25.19 -9.73
C GLU A 3 22.42 -25.63 -9.08
N ALA A 4 21.68 -24.69 -8.48
CA ALA A 4 20.37 -24.95 -7.88
C ALA A 4 19.35 -25.47 -8.90
N LEU A 5 19.35 -24.91 -10.11
CA LEU A 5 18.44 -25.29 -11.19
C LEU A 5 18.71 -26.70 -11.71
N CYS A 6 19.97 -27.08 -11.90
CA CYS A 6 20.36 -28.44 -12.27
C CYS A 6 19.92 -29.45 -11.20
N ALA A 7 20.23 -29.18 -9.93
CA ALA A 7 19.83 -30.05 -8.82
C ALA A 7 18.29 -30.20 -8.71
N TRP A 8 17.55 -29.10 -8.92
CA TRP A 8 16.09 -29.13 -8.97
C TRP A 8 15.58 -30.03 -10.10
N MET A 9 16.08 -29.86 -11.32
CA MET A 9 15.64 -30.61 -12.49
C MET A 9 15.95 -32.10 -12.36
N ASP A 10 17.14 -32.45 -11.88
CA ASP A 10 17.55 -33.84 -11.65
C ASP A 10 16.65 -34.53 -10.62
N ALA A 11 16.41 -33.86 -9.49
CA ALA A 11 15.54 -34.38 -8.45
C ALA A 11 14.10 -34.52 -8.95
N MET A 12 13.56 -33.48 -9.63
CA MET A 12 12.20 -33.50 -10.17
C MET A 12 12.02 -34.57 -11.25
N GLY A 13 13.02 -34.79 -12.09
CA GLY A 13 13.02 -35.84 -13.11
C GLY A 13 13.00 -37.24 -12.52
N ARG A 14 13.71 -37.45 -11.40
CA ARG A 14 13.78 -38.75 -10.71
C ARG A 14 12.54 -39.06 -9.86
N THR A 15 12.01 -38.06 -9.15
CA THR A 15 10.98 -38.31 -8.12
C THR A 15 9.59 -37.80 -8.50
N GLY A 16 9.49 -36.78 -9.36
CA GLY A 16 8.25 -36.03 -9.58
C GLY A 16 7.76 -35.23 -8.35
N ASP A 17 8.57 -35.12 -7.30
CA ASP A 17 8.21 -34.49 -6.03
C ASP A 17 8.84 -33.09 -5.93
N ALA A 18 7.99 -32.07 -5.89
CA ALA A 18 8.41 -30.67 -5.82
C ALA A 18 9.15 -30.31 -4.52
N GLU A 19 8.79 -30.90 -3.38
CA GLU A 19 9.46 -30.61 -2.10
C GLU A 19 10.88 -31.16 -2.13
N ARG A 20 11.07 -32.38 -2.63
CA ARG A 20 12.40 -32.97 -2.84
C ARG A 20 13.24 -32.18 -3.84
N ALA A 21 12.62 -31.71 -4.93
CA ALA A 21 13.31 -30.92 -5.95
C ALA A 21 13.81 -29.59 -5.38
N VAL A 22 12.96 -28.88 -4.64
CA VAL A 22 13.31 -27.61 -3.98
C VAL A 22 14.38 -27.83 -2.90
N THR A 23 14.27 -28.89 -2.11
CA THR A 23 15.28 -29.23 -1.09
C THR A 23 16.64 -29.51 -1.73
N SER A 24 16.68 -30.30 -2.82
CA SER A 24 17.92 -30.58 -3.56
C SER A 24 18.55 -29.31 -4.12
N ALA A 25 17.72 -28.39 -4.64
CA ALA A 25 18.18 -27.08 -5.12
C ALA A 25 18.79 -26.22 -4.00
N ALA A 26 18.19 -26.26 -2.82
CA ALA A 26 18.67 -25.55 -1.64
C ALA A 26 20.00 -26.12 -1.14
N GLU A 27 20.11 -27.44 -1.01
CA GLU A 27 21.34 -28.15 -0.60
C GLU A 27 22.51 -27.87 -1.54
N ALA A 28 22.24 -27.86 -2.84
CA ALA A 28 23.21 -27.52 -3.88
C ALA A 28 23.88 -26.14 -3.66
N VAL A 29 23.23 -25.20 -2.98
CA VAL A 29 23.77 -23.85 -2.74
C VAL A 29 23.92 -23.52 -1.25
N ALA A 30 23.89 -24.53 -0.39
CA ALA A 30 23.87 -24.40 1.07
C ALA A 30 25.10 -23.71 1.67
N SER A 31 26.23 -23.68 0.95
CA SER A 31 27.44 -22.94 1.35
C SER A 31 27.22 -21.43 1.48
N SER A 32 26.14 -20.91 0.91
CA SER A 32 25.73 -19.51 1.05
C SER A 32 24.23 -19.43 1.37
N PRO A 33 23.84 -19.29 2.65
CA PRO A 33 22.43 -19.22 3.07
C PRO A 33 21.59 -18.20 2.31
N TRP A 34 22.16 -17.04 1.95
CA TRP A 34 21.45 -16.05 1.12
C TRP A 34 21.22 -16.51 -0.32
N ARG A 35 22.08 -17.37 -0.88
CA ARG A 35 21.84 -18.01 -2.18
C ARG A 35 20.74 -19.06 -2.06
N VAL A 36 20.65 -19.78 -0.94
CA VAL A 36 19.52 -20.70 -0.67
C VAL A 36 18.20 -19.94 -0.73
N VAL A 37 18.07 -18.87 0.07
CA VAL A 37 16.87 -18.02 0.12
C VAL A 37 16.51 -17.47 -1.27
N GLN A 38 17.50 -16.98 -2.03
CA GLN A 38 17.25 -16.34 -3.33
C GLN A 38 16.99 -17.33 -4.47
N GLU A 39 17.87 -18.31 -4.63
CA GLU A 39 17.88 -19.22 -5.79
C GLU A 39 16.86 -20.35 -5.60
N ALA A 40 16.95 -21.09 -4.49
CA ALA A 40 15.98 -22.15 -4.20
C ALA A 40 14.61 -21.59 -3.85
N GLY A 41 14.54 -20.40 -3.22
CA GLY A 41 13.29 -19.69 -3.03
C GLY A 41 12.58 -19.32 -4.32
N ALA A 42 13.31 -18.86 -5.35
CA ALA A 42 12.73 -18.62 -6.68
C ALA A 42 12.13 -19.90 -7.29
N LEU A 43 12.80 -21.04 -7.10
CA LEU A 43 12.34 -22.34 -7.59
C LEU A 43 11.12 -22.85 -6.80
N ALA A 44 11.03 -22.59 -5.49
CA ALA A 44 9.88 -22.95 -4.65
C ALA A 44 8.57 -22.29 -5.09
N ARG A 45 8.64 -21.16 -5.80
CA ARG A 45 7.48 -20.46 -6.37
C ARG A 45 7.09 -20.91 -7.78
N CYS A 46 7.87 -21.80 -8.38
CA CYS A 46 7.62 -22.27 -9.73
C CYS A 46 6.68 -23.47 -9.71
N GLN A 47 5.88 -23.59 -10.77
CA GLN A 47 5.18 -24.82 -11.09
C GLN A 47 6.09 -25.68 -11.96
N ALA A 48 6.05 -26.99 -11.79
CA ALA A 48 6.75 -27.88 -12.70
C ALA A 48 5.98 -27.98 -14.02
N ALA A 49 6.68 -27.76 -15.12
CA ALA A 49 6.20 -27.97 -16.47
C ALA A 49 7.09 -29.00 -17.18
N ARG A 50 6.65 -29.52 -18.32
CA ARG A 50 7.48 -30.37 -19.21
C ARG A 50 7.79 -29.62 -20.48
N ALA A 51 9.05 -29.67 -20.91
CA ALA A 51 9.49 -29.03 -22.13
C ALA A 51 8.89 -29.77 -23.34
N ASP A 52 8.28 -29.04 -24.27
CA ASP A 52 7.76 -29.56 -25.54
C ASP A 52 8.83 -29.67 -26.63
N ARG A 53 9.96 -28.97 -26.44
CA ARG A 53 11.14 -28.96 -27.30
C ARG A 53 12.38 -28.63 -26.47
N ASP A 54 13.55 -28.77 -27.05
CA ASP A 54 14.79 -28.32 -26.43
C ASP A 54 14.75 -26.80 -26.22
N LEU A 55 15.03 -26.37 -24.99
CA LEU A 55 15.00 -24.96 -24.59
C LEU A 55 16.13 -24.62 -23.63
N GLY A 56 16.42 -23.33 -23.50
CA GLY A 56 17.33 -22.79 -22.49
C GLY A 56 16.56 -22.06 -21.40
N LEU A 57 17.06 -22.10 -20.16
CA LEU A 57 16.57 -21.28 -19.06
C LEU A 57 17.63 -20.25 -18.65
N THR A 58 17.19 -19.01 -18.45
CA THR A 58 18.02 -17.93 -17.89
C THR A 58 18.08 -17.97 -16.37
N ALA A 59 18.94 -17.17 -15.75
CA ALA A 59 19.02 -17.05 -14.29
C ALA A 59 17.72 -16.51 -13.66
N GLU A 60 16.93 -15.74 -14.42
CA GLU A 60 15.61 -15.24 -14.01
C GLU A 60 14.47 -16.22 -14.35
N LEU A 61 14.81 -17.46 -14.73
CA LEU A 61 13.88 -18.52 -15.11
C LEU A 61 13.01 -18.18 -16.34
N ALA A 62 13.47 -17.25 -17.18
CA ALA A 62 12.86 -17.01 -18.49
C ALA A 62 13.30 -18.08 -19.50
N VAL A 63 12.35 -18.58 -20.28
CA VAL A 63 12.58 -19.50 -21.40
C VAL A 63 13.19 -18.76 -22.59
N VAL A 64 14.28 -19.30 -23.12
CA VAL A 64 15.01 -18.79 -24.29
C VAL A 64 15.36 -19.95 -25.23
N GLY A 65 15.89 -19.65 -26.42
CA GLY A 65 16.42 -20.70 -27.31
C GLY A 65 17.59 -21.46 -26.66
N VAL A 66 17.74 -22.74 -26.99
CA VAL A 66 18.77 -23.63 -26.42
C VAL A 66 20.21 -23.11 -26.60
N ASP A 67 20.45 -22.39 -27.72
CA ASP A 67 21.74 -21.80 -28.06
C ASP A 67 21.86 -20.32 -27.63
N SER A 68 20.90 -19.81 -26.87
CA SER A 68 20.97 -18.45 -26.35
C SER A 68 22.17 -18.31 -25.40
N ALA A 69 23.02 -17.30 -25.61
CA ALA A 69 24.12 -16.96 -24.70
C ALA A 69 23.65 -16.61 -23.27
N ARG A 70 22.33 -16.37 -23.08
CA ARG A 70 21.73 -16.10 -21.77
C ARG A 70 21.27 -17.37 -21.04
N ALA A 71 21.28 -18.52 -21.70
CA ALA A 71 20.89 -19.79 -21.09
C ALA A 71 21.95 -20.22 -20.08
N VAL A 72 21.54 -20.44 -18.83
CA VAL A 72 22.38 -20.99 -17.76
C VAL A 72 22.22 -22.50 -17.61
N VAL A 73 21.10 -23.05 -18.09
CA VAL A 73 20.81 -24.50 -18.15
C VAL A 73 20.06 -24.81 -19.44
N ARG A 74 20.35 -25.98 -20.03
CA ARG A 74 19.62 -26.55 -21.17
C ARG A 74 18.61 -27.58 -20.66
N VAL A 75 17.42 -27.58 -21.24
CA VAL A 75 16.33 -28.50 -20.92
C VAL A 75 15.98 -29.24 -22.20
N GLY A 76 16.14 -30.56 -22.20
CA GLY A 76 15.76 -31.41 -23.33
C GLY A 76 14.24 -31.60 -23.42
N ALA A 77 13.74 -31.88 -24.62
CA ALA A 77 12.33 -32.23 -24.82
C ALA A 77 11.88 -33.36 -23.87
N GLY A 78 10.73 -33.16 -23.23
CA GLY A 78 10.13 -34.07 -22.25
C GLY A 78 10.66 -33.92 -20.81
N GLN A 79 11.79 -33.23 -20.59
CA GLN A 79 12.33 -33.01 -19.24
C GLN A 79 11.48 -32.01 -18.44
N PRO A 80 11.40 -32.18 -17.10
CA PRO A 80 10.73 -31.21 -16.25
C PRO A 80 11.57 -29.92 -16.14
N PHE A 81 10.89 -28.79 -16.01
CA PHE A 81 11.52 -27.50 -15.76
C PHE A 81 10.63 -26.59 -14.92
N PRO A 82 11.21 -25.64 -14.16
CA PRO A 82 10.43 -24.70 -13.36
C PRO A 82 9.84 -23.60 -14.24
N LEU A 83 8.53 -23.41 -14.16
CA LEU A 83 7.79 -22.33 -14.81
C LEU A 83 7.28 -21.34 -13.75
N VAL A 84 7.62 -20.06 -13.91
CA VAL A 84 7.25 -19.02 -12.94
C VAL A 84 5.74 -18.80 -12.88
N ASP A 85 5.11 -19.14 -11.75
CA ASP A 85 3.69 -18.88 -11.50
C ASP A 85 3.47 -17.45 -10.98
N ARG A 86 3.44 -16.50 -11.92
CA ARG A 86 3.18 -15.08 -11.61
C ARG A 86 1.77 -14.84 -11.08
N ALA A 87 0.79 -15.70 -11.41
CA ALA A 87 -0.60 -15.51 -11.01
C ALA A 87 -0.84 -16.00 -9.57
N GLY A 88 -0.33 -17.17 -9.21
CA GLY A 88 -0.42 -17.74 -7.86
C GLY A 88 0.35 -16.91 -6.82
N SER A 89 1.57 -16.46 -7.15
CA SER A 89 2.38 -15.64 -6.24
C SER A 89 1.68 -14.32 -5.89
N ARG A 90 1.04 -13.66 -6.87
CA ARG A 90 0.24 -12.45 -6.66
C ARG A 90 -1.01 -12.69 -5.81
N ARG A 91 -1.68 -13.83 -5.96
CA ARG A 91 -2.86 -14.18 -5.17
C ARG A 91 -2.54 -14.43 -3.70
N ARG A 92 -1.37 -15.00 -3.40
CA ARG A 92 -0.92 -15.28 -2.03
C ARG A 92 -0.18 -14.11 -1.37
N GLY A 93 0.19 -13.07 -2.12
CA GLY A 93 1.03 -11.98 -1.62
C GLY A 93 2.44 -12.42 -1.23
N ALA A 94 2.89 -13.58 -1.72
CA ALA A 94 4.14 -14.23 -1.30
C ALA A 94 5.33 -13.66 -2.09
N PHE A 95 6.07 -12.73 -1.47
CA PHE A 95 7.29 -12.14 -2.03
C PHE A 95 8.42 -12.24 -1.02
N ASP A 96 9.57 -12.79 -1.44
CA ASP A 96 10.74 -12.86 -0.57
C ASP A 96 11.24 -11.45 -0.23
N THR A 97 11.49 -11.22 1.05
CA THR A 97 12.12 -9.99 1.51
C THR A 97 13.56 -9.91 0.97
N PRO A 98 13.93 -8.85 0.22
CA PRO A 98 15.29 -8.70 -0.28
C PRO A 98 16.31 -8.67 0.85
N ARG A 99 17.49 -9.27 0.64
CA ARG A 99 18.60 -9.34 1.63
C ARG A 99 18.88 -8.01 2.32
N ALA A 100 19.04 -6.94 1.55
CA ALA A 100 19.35 -5.62 2.10
C ALA A 100 18.21 -5.08 2.99
N MET A 101 16.96 -5.35 2.63
CA MET A 101 15.79 -4.95 3.40
C MET A 101 15.64 -5.76 4.68
N ALA A 102 15.85 -7.08 4.62
CA ALA A 102 15.81 -7.97 5.77
C ALA A 102 16.86 -7.57 6.83
N ARG A 103 18.10 -7.31 6.40
CA ARG A 103 19.18 -6.84 7.29
C ARG A 103 18.90 -5.46 7.89
N ARG A 104 18.41 -4.52 7.09
CA ARG A 104 18.01 -3.19 7.59
C ARG A 104 16.91 -3.32 8.65
N LEU A 105 15.92 -4.17 8.41
CA LEU A 105 14.84 -4.37 9.37
C LEU A 105 15.33 -4.97 10.69
N ALA A 106 16.17 -6.00 10.64
CA ALA A 106 16.79 -6.60 11.83
C ALA A 106 17.65 -5.58 12.60
N CYS A 107 18.39 -4.74 11.89
CA CYS A 107 19.17 -3.66 12.50
C CYS A 107 18.28 -2.61 13.21
N LEU A 108 17.13 -2.26 12.63
CA LEU A 108 16.18 -1.30 13.23
C LEU A 108 15.54 -1.81 14.52
N THR A 109 15.37 -3.12 14.66
CA THR A 109 14.80 -3.72 15.88
C THR A 109 15.83 -3.93 16.98
N GLY A 110 17.10 -4.10 16.61
CA GLY A 110 18.14 -4.59 17.50
C GLY A 110 18.04 -6.10 17.73
N GLY A 111 18.61 -6.58 18.83
CA GLY A 111 18.57 -7.99 19.22
C GLY A 111 17.36 -8.37 20.07
N GLY A 112 17.19 -9.67 20.26
CA GLY A 112 16.26 -10.31 21.18
C GLY A 112 16.75 -11.72 21.48
N ARG A 113 16.21 -12.37 22.50
CA ARG A 113 16.61 -13.76 22.82
C ARG A 113 15.92 -14.74 21.88
N ARG A 114 14.63 -14.53 21.60
CA ARG A 114 13.80 -15.43 20.81
C ARG A 114 13.11 -14.69 19.67
N GLY A 115 13.70 -14.82 18.49
CA GLY A 115 13.23 -14.25 17.24
C GLY A 115 12.16 -15.10 16.57
N VAL A 116 11.07 -14.48 16.12
CA VAL A 116 9.98 -15.15 15.41
C VAL A 116 9.64 -14.47 14.09
N ASP A 117 9.33 -15.28 13.08
CA ASP A 117 8.66 -14.82 11.85
C ASP A 117 7.40 -15.68 11.58
N PRO A 118 6.19 -15.13 11.78
CA PRO A 118 4.95 -15.87 11.60
C PRO A 118 4.54 -16.09 10.12
N ALA A 119 5.26 -15.49 9.17
CA ALA A 119 5.11 -15.73 7.73
C ALA A 119 6.50 -15.80 7.09
N CYS A 120 7.29 -16.78 7.55
CA CYS A 120 8.73 -16.81 7.33
C CYS A 120 9.16 -17.04 5.89
N GLY A 121 8.26 -17.55 5.04
CA GLY A 121 8.55 -17.93 3.67
C GLY A 121 9.81 -18.79 3.61
N THR A 122 10.75 -18.35 2.79
CA THR A 122 12.05 -19.01 2.55
C THR A 122 13.09 -18.74 3.65
N GLY A 123 12.74 -18.00 4.70
CA GLY A 123 13.59 -17.76 5.87
C GLY A 123 14.44 -16.49 5.82
N ALA A 124 14.18 -15.54 4.91
CA ALA A 124 15.01 -14.34 4.74
C ALA A 124 15.15 -13.50 6.02
N LEU A 125 14.07 -13.30 6.77
CA LEU A 125 14.08 -12.52 8.01
C LEU A 125 14.65 -13.32 9.19
N LEU A 126 14.40 -14.63 9.25
CA LEU A 126 15.04 -15.53 10.21
C LEU A 126 16.57 -15.52 10.05
N LEU A 127 17.05 -15.58 8.81
CA LEU A 127 18.47 -15.50 8.49
C LEU A 127 19.06 -14.15 8.90
N ALA A 128 18.34 -13.05 8.67
CA ALA A 128 18.78 -11.72 9.11
C ALA A 128 18.86 -11.62 10.66
N MET A 129 17.93 -12.25 11.39
CA MET A 129 18.01 -12.35 12.85
C MET A 129 19.20 -13.22 13.30
N ALA A 130 19.45 -14.35 12.63
CA ALA A 130 20.61 -15.20 12.91
C ALA A 130 21.93 -14.43 12.74
N GLU A 131 22.04 -13.61 11.68
CA GLU A 131 23.21 -12.74 11.46
C GLU A 131 23.39 -11.65 12.53
N GLN A 132 22.31 -11.27 13.24
CA GLN A 132 22.36 -10.37 14.40
C GLN A 132 22.67 -11.10 15.72
N GLY A 133 22.81 -12.43 15.70
CA GLY A 133 23.11 -13.23 16.90
C GLY A 133 21.91 -13.50 17.79
N VAL A 134 20.70 -13.57 17.23
CA VAL A 134 19.50 -14.01 17.99
C VAL A 134 19.63 -15.50 18.30
N ASP A 135 19.47 -15.87 19.58
CA ASP A 135 19.77 -17.22 20.09
C ASP A 135 18.78 -18.28 19.59
N GLU A 136 17.49 -18.01 19.76
CA GLU A 136 16.42 -18.94 19.44
C GLU A 136 15.58 -18.39 18.29
N LEU A 137 15.44 -19.16 17.22
CA LEU A 137 14.69 -18.75 16.03
C LEU A 137 13.51 -19.68 15.80
N ALA A 138 12.34 -19.10 15.55
CA ALA A 138 11.16 -19.86 15.15
C ALA A 138 10.44 -19.23 13.96
N GLY A 139 10.06 -20.06 13.00
CA GLY A 139 9.37 -19.65 11.79
C GLY A 139 8.09 -20.42 11.58
N GLN A 140 7.10 -19.75 10.98
CA GLN A 140 5.88 -20.40 10.50
C GLN A 140 5.55 -19.94 9.09
N ASP A 141 5.12 -20.87 8.24
CA ASP A 141 4.53 -20.54 6.95
C ASP A 141 3.47 -21.58 6.55
N ILE A 142 2.54 -21.21 5.67
CA ILE A 142 1.54 -22.11 5.12
C ILE A 142 2.10 -22.95 3.95
N ASP A 143 3.11 -22.42 3.26
CA ASP A 143 3.72 -23.02 2.08
C ASP A 143 4.84 -24.02 2.48
N PRO A 144 4.63 -25.34 2.29
CA PRO A 144 5.62 -26.34 2.64
C PRO A 144 6.90 -26.23 1.80
N LEU A 145 6.84 -25.74 0.55
CA LEU A 145 8.02 -25.59 -0.29
C LEU A 145 8.92 -24.46 0.21
N ALA A 146 8.30 -23.36 0.68
CA ALA A 146 9.04 -22.26 1.29
C ALA A 146 9.73 -22.72 2.59
N LEU A 147 9.05 -23.51 3.42
CA LEU A 147 9.63 -24.10 4.62
C LEU A 147 10.78 -25.06 4.33
N ALA A 148 10.72 -25.85 3.25
CA ALA A 148 11.82 -26.71 2.84
C ALA A 148 13.08 -25.90 2.53
N VAL A 149 12.95 -24.76 1.84
CA VAL A 149 14.06 -23.80 1.62
C VAL A 149 14.55 -23.23 2.96
N ALA A 150 13.64 -22.78 3.83
CA ALA A 150 13.99 -22.18 5.11
C ALA A 150 14.77 -23.13 6.02
N ARG A 151 14.46 -24.45 6.01
CA ARG A 151 15.18 -25.48 6.78
C ARG A 151 16.65 -25.55 6.40
N VAL A 152 16.97 -25.41 5.11
CA VAL A 152 18.36 -25.41 4.63
C VAL A 152 19.02 -24.06 4.85
N ALA A 153 18.29 -22.96 4.67
CA ALA A 153 18.81 -21.61 4.87
C ALA A 153 19.14 -21.29 6.34
N VAL A 154 18.34 -21.82 7.27
CA VAL A 154 18.44 -21.54 8.71
C VAL A 154 18.27 -22.84 9.52
N PRO A 155 19.25 -23.76 9.49
CA PRO A 155 19.11 -25.11 10.04
C PRO A 155 18.87 -25.17 11.56
N GLY A 156 19.21 -24.12 12.30
CA GLY A 156 18.93 -24.00 13.74
C GLY A 156 17.53 -23.49 14.10
N ALA A 157 16.72 -23.08 13.13
CA ALA A 157 15.39 -22.53 13.40
C ALA A 157 14.34 -23.63 13.61
N SER A 158 13.45 -23.42 14.57
CA SER A 158 12.24 -24.23 14.75
C SER A 158 11.18 -23.81 13.74
N LEU A 159 10.98 -24.63 12.71
CA LEU A 159 10.07 -24.31 11.59
C LEU A 159 8.83 -25.18 11.64
N ARG A 160 7.65 -24.55 11.54
CA ARG A 160 6.36 -25.25 11.52
C ARG A 160 5.47 -24.81 10.37
N ARG A 161 4.68 -25.75 9.84
CA ARG A 161 3.63 -25.45 8.87
C ARG A 161 2.37 -25.02 9.61
N GLY A 162 1.79 -23.88 9.23
CA GLY A 162 0.53 -23.42 9.84
C GLY A 162 0.07 -22.04 9.37
N ASP A 163 -1.19 -21.73 9.63
CA ASP A 163 -1.77 -20.40 9.36
C ASP A 163 -1.49 -19.43 10.53
N ALA A 164 -0.81 -18.33 10.23
CA ALA A 164 -0.45 -17.28 11.20
C ALA A 164 -1.67 -16.60 11.85
N PHE A 165 -2.82 -16.63 11.18
CA PHE A 165 -4.07 -16.14 11.73
C PHE A 165 -4.57 -17.01 12.89
N GLU A 166 -4.28 -18.31 12.85
CA GLU A 166 -4.71 -19.30 13.85
C GLU A 166 -3.73 -19.41 15.02
N GLY A 167 -2.44 -19.13 14.78
CA GLY A 167 -1.43 -19.03 15.83
C GLY A 167 -0.07 -18.66 15.29
N SER A 168 0.82 -18.16 16.15
CA SER A 168 2.21 -17.85 15.81
C SER A 168 3.15 -18.43 16.86
N PRO A 169 4.44 -18.67 16.53
CA PRO A 169 5.44 -18.94 17.54
C PRO A 169 5.53 -17.77 18.54
N GLU A 170 5.91 -18.07 19.78
CA GLU A 170 6.14 -17.07 20.82
C GLU A 170 7.57 -16.55 20.75
N GLY A 171 7.77 -15.26 21.03
CA GLY A 171 9.08 -14.63 21.04
C GLY A 171 9.04 -13.22 21.62
N ASP A 172 10.23 -12.67 21.85
CA ASP A 172 10.44 -11.28 22.30
C ASP A 172 10.91 -10.36 21.17
N LEU A 173 11.29 -10.93 20.02
CA LEU A 173 11.59 -10.24 18.78
C LEU A 173 10.75 -10.83 17.66
N LEU A 174 9.99 -10.01 16.94
CA LEU A 174 9.25 -10.42 15.75
C LEU A 174 9.77 -9.68 14.53
N LEU A 175 10.24 -10.40 13.51
CA LEU A 175 10.45 -9.81 12.18
C LEU A 175 9.46 -10.44 11.22
N THR A 176 8.72 -9.63 10.46
CA THR A 176 7.79 -10.18 9.47
C THR A 176 7.60 -9.33 8.22
N ASN A 177 7.34 -10.00 7.11
CA ASN A 177 6.80 -9.42 5.89
C ASN A 177 5.41 -10.05 5.67
N PRO A 178 4.33 -9.43 6.18
CA PRO A 178 3.01 -10.01 6.15
C PRO A 178 2.47 -10.11 4.71
N PRO A 179 1.47 -10.96 4.44
CA PRO A 179 0.91 -11.10 3.10
C PRO A 179 0.16 -9.84 2.67
N PHE A 180 0.55 -9.27 1.51
CA PHE A 180 -0.12 -8.10 0.93
C PHE A 180 -1.18 -8.55 -0.07
N VAL A 181 -2.43 -8.66 0.38
CA VAL A 181 -3.54 -9.12 -0.46
C VAL A 181 -4.63 -8.07 -0.45
N SER A 182 -4.91 -7.51 -1.63
CA SER A 182 -5.94 -6.49 -1.79
C SER A 182 -7.33 -7.11 -1.54
N PRO A 183 -8.32 -6.30 -1.08
CA PRO A 183 -9.65 -6.80 -0.73
C PRO A 183 -10.35 -7.61 -1.83
N GLU A 184 -10.04 -7.34 -3.10
CA GLU A 184 -10.65 -7.97 -4.27
C GLU A 184 -10.15 -9.40 -4.51
N HIS A 185 -9.01 -9.74 -3.92
CA HIS A 185 -8.35 -11.04 -4.07
C HIS A 185 -8.38 -11.87 -2.79
N GLN A 186 -8.98 -11.36 -1.72
CA GLN A 186 -9.11 -12.08 -0.45
C GLN A 186 -10.23 -13.13 -0.52
N ASP A 187 -9.99 -14.25 0.16
CA ASP A 187 -11.01 -15.25 0.38
C ASP A 187 -12.15 -14.72 1.29
N LYS A 188 -13.40 -15.03 0.92
CA LYS A 188 -14.59 -14.51 1.62
C LYS A 188 -14.78 -15.13 3.00
N GLU A 189 -14.42 -16.40 3.18
CA GLU A 189 -14.54 -17.10 4.47
C GLU A 189 -13.49 -16.56 5.45
N LEU A 190 -12.23 -16.46 5.00
CA LEU A 190 -11.15 -15.84 5.77
C LEU A 190 -11.55 -14.42 6.21
N ARG A 191 -12.08 -13.61 5.30
CA ARG A 191 -12.53 -12.25 5.63
C ARG A 191 -13.62 -12.24 6.69
N ARG A 192 -14.58 -13.19 6.65
CA ARG A 192 -15.64 -13.31 7.66
C ARG A 192 -15.06 -13.68 9.02
N ARG A 193 -14.18 -14.69 9.06
CA ARG A 193 -13.45 -15.11 10.27
C ARG A 193 -12.66 -13.96 10.89
N LEU A 194 -11.90 -13.21 10.08
CA LEU A 194 -11.08 -12.08 10.55
C LEU A 194 -11.94 -10.94 11.09
N THR A 195 -13.07 -10.64 10.45
CA THR A 195 -14.00 -9.61 10.93
C THR A 195 -14.67 -10.03 12.25
N ALA A 196 -14.93 -11.32 12.45
CA ALA A 196 -15.42 -11.84 13.73
C ALA A 196 -14.35 -11.77 14.84
N ALA A 197 -13.09 -12.08 14.52
CA ALA A 197 -11.98 -12.01 15.47
C ALA A 197 -11.56 -10.57 15.81
N LEU A 198 -11.73 -9.64 14.88
CA LEU A 198 -11.38 -8.23 15.01
C LEU A 198 -12.57 -7.36 14.58
N PRO A 199 -13.57 -7.13 15.46
CA PRO A 199 -14.82 -6.45 15.10
C PRO A 199 -14.66 -5.01 14.60
N TRP A 200 -13.51 -4.38 14.87
CA TRP A 200 -13.17 -3.05 14.36
C TRP A 200 -12.70 -3.07 12.90
N LEU A 201 -12.38 -4.24 12.33
CA LEU A 201 -12.12 -4.37 10.90
C LEU A 201 -13.42 -4.16 10.13
N SER A 202 -13.42 -3.17 9.25
CA SER A 202 -14.59 -2.84 8.43
C SER A 202 -14.18 -2.40 7.04
N GLY A 203 -15.13 -2.45 6.10
CA GLY A 203 -14.91 -2.00 4.73
C GLY A 203 -13.81 -2.77 3.99
N ARG A 204 -13.10 -2.09 3.09
CA ARG A 204 -12.00 -2.65 2.28
C ARG A 204 -10.69 -2.47 3.03
N PHE A 205 -10.06 -3.57 3.43
CA PHE A 205 -8.77 -3.57 4.13
C PHE A 205 -7.78 -4.52 3.44
N ASP A 206 -6.49 -4.20 3.52
CA ASP A 206 -5.40 -5.11 3.13
C ASP A 206 -5.22 -6.21 4.17
N LEU A 207 -4.88 -7.43 3.74
CA LEU A 207 -4.70 -8.59 4.62
C LEU A 207 -3.53 -8.40 5.61
N ALA A 208 -2.58 -7.51 5.33
CA ALA A 208 -1.54 -7.12 6.28
C ALA A 208 -2.11 -6.51 7.58
N VAL A 209 -3.27 -5.85 7.54
CA VAL A 209 -3.89 -5.20 8.71
C VAL A 209 -4.27 -6.23 9.79
N PRO A 210 -5.18 -7.21 9.52
CA PRO A 210 -5.49 -8.25 10.49
C PRO A 210 -4.27 -9.07 10.90
N PHE A 211 -3.36 -9.35 9.95
CA PHE A 211 -2.17 -10.14 10.23
C PHE A 211 -1.32 -9.48 11.31
N LEU A 212 -1.01 -8.19 11.14
CA LEU A 212 -0.21 -7.44 12.10
C LEU A 212 -0.95 -7.24 13.42
N ALA A 213 -2.27 -7.01 13.40
CA ALA A 213 -3.05 -6.91 14.63
C ALA A 213 -2.95 -8.18 15.49
N LEU A 214 -3.04 -9.36 14.88
CA LEU A 214 -2.97 -10.64 15.57
C LEU A 214 -1.54 -11.02 15.95
N ALA A 215 -0.57 -10.84 15.05
CA ALA A 215 0.82 -11.16 15.30
C ALA A 215 1.42 -10.29 16.42
N LEU A 216 1.22 -8.97 16.36
CA LEU A 216 1.71 -8.04 17.37
C LEU A 216 0.95 -8.17 18.70
N GLY A 217 -0.34 -8.50 18.65
CA GLY A 217 -1.16 -8.71 19.84
C GLY A 217 -0.73 -9.91 20.70
N ARG A 218 0.08 -10.81 20.14
CA ARG A 218 0.64 -11.99 20.84
C ARG A 218 2.00 -11.74 21.47
N LEU A 219 2.64 -10.62 21.15
CA LEU A 219 3.94 -10.27 21.72
C LEU A 219 3.79 -9.78 23.17
N PRO A 220 4.70 -10.18 24.08
CA PRO A 220 4.69 -9.67 25.44
C PRO A 220 5.04 -8.17 25.49
N GLN A 221 4.76 -7.52 26.62
CA GLN A 221 5.21 -6.15 26.86
C GLN A 221 6.74 -6.08 26.85
N GLY A 222 7.31 -5.01 26.28
CA GLY A 222 8.75 -4.84 26.07
C GLY A 222 9.31 -5.57 24.84
N ALA A 223 8.55 -6.47 24.21
CA ALA A 223 8.96 -7.13 22.97
C ALA A 223 9.07 -6.14 21.81
N VAL A 224 9.94 -6.44 20.85
CA VAL A 224 10.19 -5.59 19.69
C VAL A 224 9.66 -6.27 18.44
N ALA A 225 9.02 -5.51 17.56
CA ALA A 225 8.63 -5.99 16.25
C ALA A 225 9.18 -5.11 15.13
N GLY A 226 9.74 -5.76 14.12
CA GLY A 226 10.12 -5.21 12.84
C GLY A 226 9.17 -5.69 11.76
N VAL A 227 8.60 -4.77 11.00
CA VAL A 227 7.60 -5.07 9.98
C VAL A 227 8.00 -4.46 8.63
N VAL A 228 7.97 -5.27 7.57
CA VAL A 228 7.87 -4.77 6.20
C VAL A 228 6.40 -4.46 5.93
N SER A 229 6.01 -3.19 5.99
CA SER A 229 4.61 -2.79 5.88
C SER A 229 4.28 -2.27 4.48
N PRO A 230 3.08 -2.53 3.91
CA PRO A 230 2.62 -1.77 2.76
C PRO A 230 2.63 -0.28 3.11
N ALA A 231 3.24 0.57 2.27
CA ALA A 231 3.31 2.00 2.58
C ALA A 231 1.93 2.65 2.77
N SER A 232 0.90 2.10 2.13
CA SER A 232 -0.49 2.50 2.33
C SER A 232 -1.00 2.34 3.76
N LEU A 233 -0.48 1.37 4.52
CA LEU A 233 -0.85 1.18 5.92
C LEU A 233 -0.46 2.37 6.79
N LEU A 234 0.48 3.22 6.36
CA LEU A 234 0.90 4.39 7.13
C LEU A 234 -0.15 5.50 7.17
N PHE A 235 -1.08 5.54 6.22
CA PHE A 235 -1.97 6.69 6.07
C PHE A 235 -3.38 6.34 5.60
N GLU A 236 -3.61 5.20 4.93
CA GLU A 236 -4.94 4.88 4.42
C GLU A 236 -5.94 4.70 5.58
N PRO A 237 -7.21 5.13 5.43
CA PRO A 237 -8.20 5.10 6.50
C PRO A 237 -8.46 3.70 7.08
N TYR A 238 -8.38 2.64 6.27
CA TYR A 238 -8.61 1.27 6.75
C TYR A 238 -7.56 0.80 7.78
N GLY A 239 -6.36 1.41 7.78
CA GLY A 239 -5.30 1.11 8.74
C GLY A 239 -5.38 1.95 10.02
N ALA A 240 -6.26 2.96 10.07
CA ALA A 240 -6.32 3.90 11.19
C ALA A 240 -6.56 3.22 12.54
N PRO A 241 -7.46 2.22 12.71
CA PRO A 241 -7.64 1.56 14.00
C PRO A 241 -6.35 0.90 14.52
N LEU A 242 -5.59 0.25 13.63
CA LEU A 242 -4.32 -0.38 13.98
C LEU A 242 -3.25 0.66 14.35
N ARG A 243 -3.11 1.73 13.55
CA ARG A 243 -2.18 2.83 13.87
C ARG A 243 -2.50 3.50 15.19
N ARG A 244 -3.78 3.77 15.46
CA ARG A 244 -4.23 4.35 16.73
C ARG A 244 -3.88 3.47 17.91
N ARG A 245 -4.04 2.15 17.77
CA ARG A 245 -3.60 1.19 18.79
C ARG A 245 -2.10 1.29 19.04
N TRP A 246 -1.28 1.27 17.98
CA TRP A 246 0.17 1.41 18.12
C TRP A 246 0.56 2.72 18.80
N LEU A 247 -0.03 3.84 18.38
CA LEU A 247 0.25 5.16 18.94
C LEU A 247 -0.19 5.29 20.41
N ALA A 248 -1.24 4.58 20.81
CA ALA A 248 -1.78 4.65 22.17
C ALA A 248 -1.06 3.71 23.15
N GLU A 249 -0.66 2.53 22.69
CA GLU A 249 -0.13 1.46 23.56
C GLU A 249 1.38 1.27 23.42
N ASP A 250 1.94 1.52 22.25
CA ASP A 250 3.29 1.09 21.87
C ASP A 250 4.22 2.27 21.59
N ARG A 251 5.53 2.00 21.68
CA ARG A 251 6.56 2.95 21.27
C ARG A 251 7.04 2.63 19.86
N LEU A 252 6.78 3.53 18.91
CA LEU A 252 7.38 3.46 17.58
C LEU A 252 8.87 3.82 17.67
N ARG A 253 9.75 2.86 17.40
CA ARG A 253 11.22 3.03 17.39
C ARG A 253 11.74 3.55 16.06
N ALA A 254 11.10 3.16 14.96
CA ALA A 254 11.45 3.62 13.63
C ALA A 254 10.26 3.58 12.67
N VAL A 255 10.19 4.57 11.78
CA VAL A 255 9.28 4.59 10.63
C VAL A 255 10.09 5.00 9.41
N GLY A 256 10.37 4.06 8.52
CA GLY A 256 11.11 4.29 7.29
C GLY A 256 10.27 5.01 6.23
N GLU A 257 10.93 5.73 5.34
CA GLU A 257 10.28 6.29 4.16
C GLU A 257 9.80 5.19 3.21
N PRO A 258 8.67 5.40 2.51
CA PRO A 258 8.20 4.44 1.53
C PRO A 258 9.21 4.20 0.38
N GLU A 259 9.64 2.95 0.18
CA GLU A 259 10.56 2.55 -0.89
C GLU A 259 9.92 1.51 -1.83
N ARG A 260 10.45 1.35 -3.05
CA ARG A 260 9.93 0.34 -3.99
C ARG A 260 10.34 -1.05 -3.56
N PHE A 261 9.40 -1.99 -3.52
CA PHE A 261 9.75 -3.39 -3.33
C PHE A 261 10.21 -4.00 -4.66
N PRO A 262 11.41 -4.59 -4.75
CA PRO A 262 11.94 -5.13 -6.01
C PRO A 262 11.03 -6.17 -6.65
N GLY A 263 10.87 -6.10 -7.97
CA GLY A 263 10.09 -7.08 -8.74
C GLY A 263 8.56 -6.94 -8.64
N VAL A 264 8.04 -6.01 -7.83
CA VAL A 264 6.59 -5.77 -7.68
C VAL A 264 6.24 -4.29 -7.76
N GLY A 265 5.00 -3.98 -8.14
CA GLY A 265 4.49 -2.61 -8.27
C GLY A 265 4.06 -1.96 -6.94
N VAL A 266 4.59 -2.41 -5.80
CA VAL A 266 4.18 -1.99 -4.45
C VAL A 266 5.30 -1.20 -3.77
N ARG A 267 4.92 -0.18 -2.99
CA ARG A 267 5.84 0.51 -2.07
C ARG A 267 5.65 -0.02 -0.65
N VAL A 268 6.74 -0.19 0.06
CA VAL A 268 6.77 -0.63 1.46
C VAL A 268 7.46 0.39 2.35
N ALA A 269 7.21 0.31 3.64
CA ALA A 269 7.95 1.02 4.67
C ALA A 269 8.43 0.01 5.72
N LEU A 270 9.63 0.23 6.24
CA LEU A 270 10.16 -0.55 7.36
C LEU A 270 9.75 0.11 8.67
N LEU A 271 9.09 -0.65 9.54
CA LEU A 271 8.65 -0.18 10.84
C LEU A 271 9.36 -0.96 11.92
N ALA A 272 9.74 -0.28 13.00
CA ALA A 272 10.13 -0.92 14.26
C ALA A 272 9.28 -0.35 15.39
N LEU A 273 8.71 -1.23 16.20
CA LEU A 273 7.87 -0.88 17.35
C LEU A 273 8.25 -1.73 18.55
N GLU A 274 8.12 -1.17 19.74
CA GLU A 274 8.25 -1.85 21.01
C GLU A 274 6.87 -1.91 21.66
N ARG A 275 6.47 -3.11 22.10
CA ARG A 275 5.20 -3.33 22.80
C ARG A 275 5.23 -2.60 24.13
N GLY A 276 4.25 -1.74 24.36
CA GLY A 276 4.26 -0.87 25.55
C GLY A 276 5.11 0.39 25.36
N GLY A 277 5.12 1.24 26.38
CA GLY A 277 5.89 2.50 26.37
C GLY A 277 5.29 3.61 25.51
N GLY A 278 4.10 3.39 24.92
CA GLY A 278 3.26 4.44 24.34
C GLY A 278 2.28 5.05 25.35
N PRO A 279 1.68 6.20 25.03
CA PRO A 279 2.01 7.08 23.90
C PRO A 279 3.37 7.77 24.10
N ALA A 280 4.14 7.93 23.02
CA ALA A 280 5.46 8.55 23.03
C ALA A 280 5.69 9.46 21.81
N SER A 281 6.78 10.24 21.80
CA SER A 281 7.19 11.00 20.62
C SER A 281 7.57 10.10 19.45
N LEU A 282 7.21 10.51 18.24
CA LEU A 282 7.53 9.78 17.03
C LEU A 282 9.03 9.85 16.72
N PRO A 283 9.61 8.78 16.12
CA PRO A 283 11.06 8.55 16.16
C PRO A 283 11.89 9.42 15.20
N TRP A 284 11.28 10.32 14.44
CA TRP A 284 11.99 11.22 13.55
C TRP A 284 12.25 12.58 14.19
N ALA A 285 13.25 13.30 13.69
CA ALA A 285 13.67 14.59 14.24
C ALA A 285 12.51 15.61 14.26
N GLY A 286 12.19 16.11 15.46
CA GLY A 286 11.08 17.05 15.69
C GLY A 286 9.69 16.44 15.48
N GLY A 287 9.56 15.10 15.50
CA GLY A 287 8.28 14.41 15.35
C GLY A 287 7.30 14.76 16.46
N PRO A 288 5.98 14.78 16.16
CA PRO A 288 4.95 15.09 17.15
C PRO A 288 4.88 13.99 18.23
N HIS A 289 4.29 14.34 19.37
CA HIS A 289 3.89 13.33 20.34
C HIS A 289 2.74 12.49 19.79
N ALA A 290 2.72 11.19 20.07
CA ALA A 290 1.65 10.29 19.60
C ALA A 290 0.25 10.79 20.00
N SER A 291 0.11 11.44 21.16
CA SER A 291 -1.16 12.05 21.59
C SER A 291 -1.66 13.15 20.65
N GLU A 292 -0.78 13.92 20.02
CA GLU A 292 -1.17 14.91 19.00
C GLU A 292 -1.75 14.18 17.78
N VAL A 293 -1.04 13.17 17.26
CA VAL A 293 -1.47 12.41 16.07
C VAL A 293 -2.77 11.65 16.32
N LEU A 294 -3.00 11.17 17.54
CA LEU A 294 -4.25 10.53 17.94
C LEU A 294 -5.48 11.45 17.88
N ARG A 295 -5.31 12.79 17.86
CA ARG A 295 -6.44 13.72 17.63
C ARG A 295 -6.91 13.74 16.18
N LEU A 296 -6.05 13.29 15.25
CA LEU A 296 -6.42 13.13 13.84
C LEU A 296 -7.21 11.84 13.62
N GLU A 297 -8.24 11.90 12.78
CA GLU A 297 -9.10 10.74 12.50
C GLU A 297 -8.29 9.56 11.93
N THR A 298 -7.40 9.82 10.98
CA THR A 298 -6.62 8.75 10.34
C THR A 298 -5.36 8.38 11.12
N ALA A 299 -4.93 9.20 12.08
CA ALA A 299 -3.67 9.01 12.81
C ALA A 299 -2.49 8.57 11.90
N PRO A 300 -2.09 9.40 10.91
CA PRO A 300 -1.11 9.02 9.92
C PRO A 300 0.30 8.94 10.51
N LEU A 301 1.12 8.03 9.98
CA LEU A 301 2.55 7.92 10.28
C LEU A 301 3.34 8.49 9.09
N ASP A 302 3.57 9.80 9.10
CA ASP A 302 4.32 10.49 8.05
C ASP A 302 5.59 11.14 8.64
N PRO A 303 6.80 10.67 8.29
CA PRO A 303 8.06 11.23 8.79
C PRO A 303 8.28 12.73 8.55
N ARG A 304 7.44 13.35 7.71
CA ARG A 304 7.47 14.79 7.42
C ARG A 304 6.69 15.63 8.43
N MET A 305 5.78 15.02 9.21
CA MET A 305 5.06 15.72 10.28
C MET A 305 6.02 16.19 11.38
N ARG A 306 5.66 17.28 12.05
CA ARG A 306 6.39 17.85 13.18
C ARG A 306 5.44 18.17 14.33
N ALA A 307 6.00 18.30 15.53
CA ALA A 307 5.26 18.76 16.69
C ALA A 307 4.55 20.09 16.40
N GLY A 308 3.29 20.21 16.83
CA GLY A 308 2.45 21.39 16.59
C GLY A 308 1.75 21.44 15.23
N ASP A 309 2.10 20.60 14.25
CA ASP A 309 1.39 20.58 12.95
C ASP A 309 -0.10 20.26 13.13
N VAL A 310 -0.46 19.41 14.10
CA VAL A 310 -1.86 19.07 14.41
C VAL A 310 -2.60 20.29 14.97
N ASP A 311 -1.95 21.07 15.84
CA ASP A 311 -2.54 22.30 16.39
C ASP A 311 -2.82 23.33 15.27
N LEU A 312 -1.95 23.40 14.25
CA LEU A 312 -2.19 24.25 13.07
C LEU A 312 -3.45 23.84 12.31
N VAL A 313 -3.67 22.53 12.15
CA VAL A 313 -4.88 22.00 11.51
C VAL A 313 -6.11 22.39 12.32
N GLU A 314 -6.12 22.13 13.62
CA GLU A 314 -7.24 22.43 14.50
C GLU A 314 -7.54 23.94 14.54
N ALA A 315 -6.50 24.79 14.63
CA ALA A 315 -6.63 26.24 14.64
C ALA A 315 -7.18 26.80 13.31
N ALA A 316 -6.74 26.26 12.17
CA ALA A 316 -7.25 26.64 10.86
C ALA A 316 -8.73 26.21 10.70
N ARG A 317 -9.08 25.01 11.17
CA ARG A 317 -10.46 24.50 11.12
C ARG A 317 -11.43 25.30 11.97
N ALA A 318 -11.02 25.73 13.17
CA ALA A 318 -11.87 26.54 14.05
C ALA A 318 -12.32 27.87 13.40
N ARG A 319 -11.50 28.42 12.51
CA ARG A 319 -11.74 29.67 11.77
C ARG A 319 -12.44 29.48 10.42
N ALA A 320 -12.80 28.24 10.08
CA ALA A 320 -13.36 27.87 8.80
C ALA A 320 -14.74 27.22 8.94
N VAL A 321 -15.46 27.18 7.82
CA VAL A 321 -16.55 26.22 7.58
C VAL A 321 -16.04 25.12 6.65
N GLU A 322 -16.66 23.95 6.67
CA GLU A 322 -16.32 22.89 5.74
C GLU A 322 -16.82 23.24 4.32
N LEU A 323 -16.02 22.96 3.29
CA LEU A 323 -16.42 23.15 1.89
C LEU A 323 -17.75 22.46 1.56
N GLY A 324 -18.04 21.32 2.19
CA GLY A 324 -19.31 20.60 2.03
C GLY A 324 -20.55 21.36 2.52
N ALA A 325 -20.38 22.41 3.33
CA ALA A 325 -21.48 23.30 3.72
C ALA A 325 -21.82 24.33 2.63
N LEU A 326 -20.87 24.63 1.73
CA LEU A 326 -21.02 25.62 0.66
C LEU A 326 -21.19 24.98 -0.72
N CYS A 327 -20.83 23.71 -0.86
CA CYS A 327 -20.77 23.00 -2.12
C CYS A 327 -21.39 21.61 -2.02
N GLU A 328 -22.05 21.19 -3.09
CA GLU A 328 -22.28 19.79 -3.34
C GLU A 328 -20.97 19.14 -3.83
N VAL A 329 -20.50 18.13 -3.10
CA VAL A 329 -19.27 17.41 -3.44
C VAL A 329 -19.57 15.94 -3.65
N ASP A 330 -19.23 15.39 -4.81
CA ASP A 330 -19.46 13.98 -5.14
C ASP A 330 -18.35 13.42 -6.05
N THR A 331 -18.27 12.11 -6.17
CA THR A 331 -17.39 11.45 -7.14
C THR A 331 -17.97 11.58 -8.54
N GLY A 332 -17.11 11.67 -9.55
CA GLY A 332 -17.53 11.46 -10.93
C GLY A 332 -18.12 10.07 -11.16
N LEU A 333 -18.75 9.89 -12.32
CA LEU A 333 -19.48 8.67 -12.67
C LEU A 333 -18.55 7.47 -12.87
N VAL A 334 -19.03 6.30 -12.47
CA VAL A 334 -18.36 5.02 -12.73
C VAL A 334 -18.88 4.53 -14.08
N ALA A 335 -18.12 4.77 -15.14
CA ALA A 335 -18.51 4.46 -16.52
C ALA A 335 -18.43 2.94 -16.80
N HIS A 336 -19.31 2.17 -16.16
CA HIS A 336 -19.50 0.73 -16.39
C HIS A 336 -21.00 0.47 -16.57
N GLY A 337 -21.34 -0.38 -17.53
CA GLY A 337 -22.72 -0.84 -17.76
C GLY A 337 -22.80 -2.38 -17.78
N PRO A 338 -24.01 -2.97 -17.84
CA PRO A 338 -24.21 -4.41 -17.81
C PRO A 338 -23.53 -5.14 -18.97
N GLY A 339 -23.32 -4.45 -20.09
CA GLY A 339 -22.58 -4.96 -21.23
C GLY A 339 -21.06 -4.85 -21.16
N GLY A 340 -20.44 -4.22 -20.15
CA GLY A 340 -18.98 -4.18 -20.01
C GLY A 340 -18.38 -2.82 -19.63
N GLY A 341 -17.08 -2.69 -19.89
CA GLY A 341 -16.27 -1.55 -19.46
C GLY A 341 -16.56 -0.23 -20.18
N LYS A 342 -16.00 0.87 -19.64
CA LYS A 342 -16.06 2.25 -20.17
C LYS A 342 -15.97 2.37 -21.69
N ALA A 343 -15.12 1.56 -22.33
CA ALA A 343 -14.92 1.59 -23.78
C ALA A 343 -16.21 1.42 -24.59
N ARG A 344 -17.20 0.66 -24.08
CA ARG A 344 -18.49 0.46 -24.77
C ARG A 344 -19.44 1.65 -24.67
N LEU A 345 -19.18 2.57 -23.75
CA LEU A 345 -19.99 3.77 -23.55
C LEU A 345 -19.38 4.98 -24.25
N LEU A 346 -18.12 4.90 -24.70
CA LEU A 346 -17.46 5.99 -25.42
C LEU A 346 -17.91 6.01 -26.88
N CYS A 347 -18.04 7.20 -27.44
CA CYS A 347 -18.44 7.46 -28.82
C CYS A 347 -17.42 8.38 -29.50
N ASP A 348 -17.42 8.39 -30.83
CA ASP A 348 -16.48 9.19 -31.63
C ASP A 348 -16.86 10.68 -31.69
N GLY A 349 -18.14 11.01 -31.47
CA GLY A 349 -18.66 12.37 -31.60
C GLY A 349 -19.93 12.63 -30.80
N PRO A 350 -20.44 13.88 -30.82
CA PRO A 350 -21.69 14.26 -30.19
C PRO A 350 -22.91 13.59 -30.86
N GLY A 351 -24.03 13.52 -30.14
CA GLY A 351 -25.29 12.97 -30.64
C GLY A 351 -26.35 12.93 -29.54
N GLU A 352 -27.54 12.43 -29.87
CA GLU A 352 -28.63 12.29 -28.90
C GLU A 352 -28.23 11.34 -27.75
N GLY A 353 -28.41 11.81 -26.51
CA GLY A 353 -27.98 11.07 -25.31
C GLY A 353 -26.46 10.92 -25.16
N ILE A 354 -25.65 11.64 -25.94
CA ILE A 354 -24.19 11.62 -25.87
C ILE A 354 -23.67 12.93 -25.28
N VAL A 355 -22.93 12.86 -24.19
CA VAL A 355 -22.43 14.00 -23.42
C VAL A 355 -20.90 14.12 -23.51
N PRO A 356 -20.33 15.34 -23.40
CA PRO A 356 -18.88 15.51 -23.34
C PRO A 356 -18.35 14.94 -22.02
N PHE A 357 -17.29 14.13 -22.08
CA PHE A 357 -16.78 13.34 -20.97
C PHE A 357 -15.28 13.44 -20.81
N VAL A 358 -14.83 13.48 -19.55
CA VAL A 358 -13.42 13.50 -19.17
C VAL A 358 -13.12 12.59 -17.97
N ASP A 359 -11.99 11.92 -18.03
CA ASP A 359 -11.28 11.42 -16.84
C ASP A 359 -10.16 12.38 -16.47
N ALA A 360 -9.55 12.22 -15.29
CA ALA A 360 -8.46 13.09 -14.84
C ALA A 360 -7.34 13.24 -15.88
N ARG A 361 -6.88 12.12 -16.49
CA ARG A 361 -5.84 12.17 -17.52
C ARG A 361 -6.23 13.05 -18.71
N ASP A 362 -7.48 13.00 -19.13
CA ASP A 362 -7.96 13.70 -20.32
C ASP A 362 -8.21 15.18 -20.01
N LEU A 363 -8.81 15.49 -18.85
CA LEU A 363 -9.05 16.86 -18.38
C LEU A 363 -7.76 17.71 -18.37
N PHE A 364 -6.69 17.18 -17.77
CA PHE A 364 -5.40 17.90 -17.66
C PHE A 364 -4.55 17.81 -18.94
N ALA A 365 -4.91 16.96 -19.89
CA ALA A 365 -4.33 16.94 -21.23
C ALA A 365 -5.12 17.81 -22.24
N GLY A 366 -6.20 18.48 -21.80
CA GLY A 366 -7.07 19.25 -22.68
C GLY A 366 -7.86 18.41 -23.68
N ARG A 367 -8.06 17.11 -23.40
CA ARG A 367 -8.80 16.20 -24.27
C ARG A 367 -10.21 15.96 -23.74
N VAL A 368 -11.18 16.02 -24.64
CA VAL A 368 -12.58 15.68 -24.37
C VAL A 368 -12.94 14.45 -25.19
N ARG A 369 -13.70 13.54 -24.60
CA ARG A 369 -14.31 12.39 -25.27
C ARG A 369 -15.82 12.53 -25.23
N TRP A 370 -16.53 11.62 -25.89
CA TRP A 370 -17.98 11.58 -25.89
C TRP A 370 -18.45 10.30 -25.21
N LEU A 371 -19.44 10.40 -24.33
CA LEU A 371 -20.00 9.29 -23.55
C LEU A 371 -21.50 9.21 -23.81
N ARG A 372 -22.01 8.04 -24.22
CA ARG A 372 -23.45 7.76 -24.20
C ARG A 372 -23.92 7.69 -22.76
N TYR A 373 -24.69 8.67 -22.32
CA TYR A 373 -25.20 8.78 -20.97
C TYR A 373 -26.59 8.15 -20.86
N ASP A 374 -26.65 6.99 -20.22
CA ASP A 374 -27.86 6.18 -20.05
C ASP A 374 -27.95 5.75 -18.58
N PRO A 375 -28.59 6.56 -17.71
CA PRO A 375 -28.68 6.29 -16.28
C PRO A 375 -29.23 4.91 -15.94
N ASP A 376 -30.23 4.46 -16.70
CA ASP A 376 -30.94 3.20 -16.45
C ASP A 376 -30.05 1.97 -16.67
N ARG A 377 -29.00 2.13 -17.49
CA ARG A 377 -28.02 1.08 -17.78
C ARG A 377 -26.67 1.29 -17.11
N MET A 378 -26.48 2.37 -16.34
CA MET A 378 -25.20 2.65 -15.70
C MET A 378 -25.15 2.15 -14.26
N HIS A 379 -23.97 1.69 -13.83
CA HIS A 379 -23.77 1.37 -12.42
C HIS A 379 -23.59 2.65 -11.59
N ARG A 380 -24.55 2.93 -10.70
CA ARG A 380 -24.57 4.13 -9.83
C ARG A 380 -24.49 5.42 -10.65
N PRO A 381 -25.49 5.69 -11.52
CA PRO A 381 -25.51 6.90 -12.32
C PRO A 381 -25.54 8.14 -11.43
N LYS A 382 -25.11 9.28 -11.97
CA LYS A 382 -25.07 10.55 -11.27
C LYS A 382 -26.06 11.52 -11.91
N ARG A 383 -26.78 12.31 -11.13
CA ARG A 383 -27.77 13.23 -11.72
C ARG A 383 -27.10 14.19 -12.73
N PRO A 384 -27.69 14.43 -13.92
CA PRO A 384 -27.17 15.38 -14.91
C PRO A 384 -26.79 16.75 -14.33
N GLY A 385 -27.62 17.27 -13.41
CA GLY A 385 -27.38 18.54 -12.74
C GLY A 385 -26.10 18.63 -11.90
N LEU A 386 -25.44 17.50 -11.59
CA LEU A 386 -24.09 17.50 -10.99
C LEU A 386 -23.03 18.01 -11.99
N PHE A 387 -23.26 17.80 -13.28
CA PHE A 387 -22.31 18.10 -14.35
C PHE A 387 -22.69 19.29 -15.21
N GLU A 388 -23.97 19.55 -15.45
CA GLU A 388 -24.36 20.54 -16.46
C GLU A 388 -24.09 22.00 -16.05
N GLY A 389 -23.98 22.27 -14.75
CA GLY A 389 -23.66 23.59 -14.22
C GLY A 389 -22.15 23.86 -14.02
N PRO A 390 -21.78 25.12 -13.71
CA PRO A 390 -20.43 25.47 -13.28
C PRO A 390 -19.97 24.65 -12.08
N LYS A 391 -18.76 24.08 -12.17
CA LYS A 391 -18.21 23.20 -11.13
C LYS A 391 -16.69 23.19 -11.15
N ILE A 392 -16.08 22.63 -10.11
CA ILE A 392 -14.65 22.38 -10.03
C ILE A 392 -14.44 20.87 -10.13
N LEU A 393 -13.51 20.47 -11.00
CA LEU A 393 -13.09 19.10 -11.19
C LEU A 393 -11.73 18.91 -10.51
N VAL A 394 -11.70 18.14 -9.42
CA VAL A 394 -10.51 17.87 -8.61
C VAL A 394 -9.97 16.49 -8.96
N GLN A 395 -8.69 16.37 -9.30
CA GLN A 395 -8.08 15.06 -9.49
C GLN A 395 -7.95 14.32 -8.18
N ARG A 396 -8.58 13.15 -8.11
CA ARG A 396 -8.68 12.34 -6.90
C ARG A 396 -7.31 11.86 -6.38
N LEU A 397 -6.59 11.09 -7.20
CA LEU A 397 -5.32 10.49 -6.80
C LEU A 397 -4.15 11.41 -7.18
N ARG A 398 -3.54 12.06 -6.18
CA ARG A 398 -2.38 12.92 -6.38
C ARG A 398 -1.09 12.33 -5.84
N GLY A 399 -1.17 11.45 -4.86
CA GLY A 399 0.02 10.89 -4.22
C GLY A 399 0.87 12.00 -3.63
N ASP A 400 2.13 12.03 -4.00
CA ASP A 400 3.15 13.01 -3.65
C ASP A 400 3.21 14.21 -4.61
N ARG A 401 2.17 14.46 -5.42
CA ARG A 401 2.11 15.62 -6.34
C ARG A 401 1.20 16.74 -5.82
N PRO A 402 1.35 17.98 -6.30
CA PRO A 402 0.47 19.09 -5.92
C PRO A 402 -0.99 18.77 -6.21
N VAL A 403 -1.94 19.34 -5.48
CA VAL A 403 -3.37 19.16 -5.82
C VAL A 403 -3.66 19.78 -7.17
N ALA A 404 -4.40 19.07 -8.02
CA ALA A 404 -4.77 19.54 -9.35
C ALA A 404 -6.29 19.65 -9.44
N ALA A 405 -6.78 20.84 -9.78
CA ALA A 405 -8.19 21.12 -9.99
C ALA A 405 -8.39 22.09 -11.16
N ARG A 406 -9.57 22.08 -11.77
CA ARG A 406 -9.94 23.00 -12.85
C ARG A 406 -11.40 23.43 -12.72
N VAL A 407 -11.66 24.72 -12.94
CA VAL A 407 -13.03 25.22 -13.13
C VAL A 407 -13.55 24.77 -14.49
N ASP A 408 -14.71 24.14 -14.49
CA ASP A 408 -15.45 23.76 -15.67
C ASP A 408 -16.76 24.57 -15.76
N ARG A 409 -16.97 25.17 -16.94
CA ARG A 409 -18.18 25.91 -17.31
C ARG A 409 -18.85 25.34 -18.57
N THR A 410 -18.31 24.27 -19.14
CA THR A 410 -18.76 23.72 -20.43
C THR A 410 -19.61 22.46 -20.28
N GLY A 411 -19.98 22.09 -19.05
CA GLY A 411 -20.87 20.96 -18.79
C GLY A 411 -20.22 19.59 -18.95
N LEU A 412 -18.91 19.44 -18.66
CA LEU A 412 -18.22 18.16 -18.80
C LEU A 412 -18.71 17.12 -17.79
N TYR A 413 -19.04 15.92 -18.26
CA TYR A 413 -19.31 14.77 -17.41
C TYR A 413 -17.99 14.16 -16.96
N ALA A 414 -17.80 14.09 -15.65
CA ALA A 414 -16.54 13.65 -15.06
C ALA A 414 -16.59 12.17 -14.68
N GLY A 415 -15.54 11.41 -14.99
CA GLY A 415 -15.36 10.04 -14.51
C GLY A 415 -14.90 9.98 -13.05
N HIS A 416 -15.02 8.80 -12.42
CA HIS A 416 -14.66 8.53 -11.01
C HIS A 416 -13.19 8.79 -10.61
N THR A 417 -12.34 9.13 -11.58
CA THR A 417 -10.96 9.59 -11.34
C THR A 417 -10.91 11.07 -10.91
N LEU A 418 -12.05 11.76 -10.97
CA LEU A 418 -12.26 13.13 -10.55
C LEU A 418 -13.32 13.20 -9.43
N THR A 419 -13.13 14.14 -8.51
CA THR A 419 -14.15 14.59 -7.56
C THR A 419 -14.73 15.91 -8.06
N VAL A 420 -16.06 15.97 -8.08
CA VAL A 420 -16.84 17.10 -8.56
C VAL A 420 -17.24 17.95 -7.36
N VAL A 421 -16.97 19.25 -7.43
CA VAL A 421 -17.37 20.25 -6.43
C VAL A 421 -18.24 21.29 -7.14
N ARG A 422 -19.53 21.29 -6.84
CA ARG A 422 -20.52 22.23 -7.39
C ARG A 422 -20.89 23.25 -6.32
N PRO A 423 -20.50 24.54 -6.47
CA PRO A 423 -20.90 25.57 -5.52
C PRO A 423 -22.41 25.69 -5.43
N LEU A 424 -22.93 25.76 -4.20
CA LEU A 424 -24.32 26.06 -3.89
C LEU A 424 -24.45 27.49 -3.36
N ASP A 425 -23.42 27.95 -2.65
CA ASP A 425 -23.29 29.30 -2.15
C ASP A 425 -22.49 30.16 -3.14
N GLN A 426 -23.06 31.30 -3.55
CA GLN A 426 -22.45 32.21 -4.51
C GLN A 426 -21.61 33.32 -3.86
N ARG A 427 -21.57 33.41 -2.51
CA ARG A 427 -20.78 34.41 -1.79
C ARG A 427 -19.28 34.28 -2.05
N VAL A 428 -18.80 33.07 -2.37
CA VAL A 428 -17.40 32.82 -2.73
C VAL A 428 -17.32 32.46 -4.22
N PRO A 429 -16.63 33.26 -5.05
CA PRO A 429 -16.45 32.96 -6.46
C PRO A 429 -15.85 31.57 -6.71
N ILE A 430 -16.32 30.87 -7.74
CA ILE A 430 -15.86 29.51 -8.08
C ILE A 430 -14.34 29.44 -8.34
N GLU A 431 -13.76 30.49 -8.92
CA GLU A 431 -12.31 30.64 -9.09
C GLU A 431 -11.58 30.62 -7.75
N ARG A 432 -12.14 31.28 -6.73
CA ARG A 432 -11.53 31.38 -5.41
C ARG A 432 -11.60 30.05 -4.67
N LEU A 433 -12.71 29.31 -4.81
CA LEU A 433 -12.84 27.94 -4.31
C LEU A 433 -11.87 26.98 -5.04
N CYS A 434 -11.66 27.16 -6.34
CA CYS A 434 -10.67 26.38 -7.08
C CYS A 434 -9.24 26.69 -6.60
N ALA A 435 -8.92 27.97 -6.41
CA ALA A 435 -7.62 28.41 -5.89
C ALA A 435 -7.37 27.90 -4.47
N LEU A 436 -8.39 27.85 -3.61
CA LEU A 436 -8.33 27.23 -2.29
C LEU A 436 -7.91 25.76 -2.38
N LEU A 437 -8.60 24.97 -3.21
CA LEU A 437 -8.36 23.53 -3.36
C LEU A 437 -6.93 23.22 -3.85
N THR A 438 -6.34 24.10 -4.67
CA THR A 438 -4.97 23.95 -5.18
C THR A 438 -3.93 24.68 -4.35
N HIS A 439 -4.31 25.39 -3.29
CA HIS A 439 -3.39 26.18 -2.51
C HIS A 439 -2.42 25.28 -1.71
N PRO A 440 -1.10 25.53 -1.70
CA PRO A 440 -0.12 24.72 -0.97
C PRO A 440 -0.43 24.54 0.51
N VAL A 441 -0.87 25.60 1.20
CA VAL A 441 -1.31 25.53 2.61
C VAL A 441 -2.45 24.51 2.82
N ILE A 442 -3.47 24.49 1.97
CA ILE A 442 -4.56 23.50 2.07
C ILE A 442 -4.02 22.09 1.81
N ALA A 443 -3.18 21.95 0.80
CA ALA A 443 -2.54 20.68 0.49
C ALA A 443 -1.63 20.20 1.65
N GLY A 444 -1.03 21.11 2.41
CA GLY A 444 -0.29 20.82 3.64
C GLY A 444 -1.20 20.34 4.76
N LEU A 445 -2.29 21.06 5.05
CA LEU A 445 -3.29 20.66 6.05
C LEU A 445 -3.82 19.25 5.79
N LEU A 446 -4.22 18.96 4.54
CA LEU A 446 -4.72 17.64 4.16
C LEU A 446 -3.66 16.53 4.33
N ARG A 447 -2.37 16.84 4.18
CA ARG A 447 -1.28 15.89 4.39
C ARG A 447 -0.97 15.65 5.86
N VAL A 448 -1.10 16.66 6.71
CA VAL A 448 -1.05 16.45 8.17
C VAL A 448 -2.16 15.49 8.59
N GLU A 449 -3.37 15.65 8.05
CA GLU A 449 -4.53 14.81 8.44
C GLU A 449 -4.55 13.41 7.82
N GLY A 450 -4.11 13.31 6.57
CA GLY A 450 -4.26 12.11 5.74
C GLY A 450 -2.95 11.48 5.30
N GLY A 451 -1.80 11.96 5.77
CA GLY A 451 -0.46 11.53 5.37
C GLY A 451 -0.08 11.92 3.93
N GLY A 452 1.05 11.38 3.46
CA GLY A 452 1.68 11.84 2.23
C GLY A 452 1.02 11.48 0.91
N ARG A 453 0.08 10.54 0.91
CA ARG A 453 -0.67 10.16 -0.29
C ARG A 453 -2.07 10.76 -0.22
N LEU A 454 -2.30 11.82 -0.99
CA LEU A 454 -3.64 12.40 -1.07
C LEU A 454 -4.54 11.57 -2.01
N ASP A 455 -5.58 10.96 -1.43
CA ASP A 455 -6.80 10.52 -2.12
C ASP A 455 -7.92 11.51 -1.81
N LEU A 456 -8.14 12.45 -2.74
CA LEU A 456 -9.12 13.52 -2.63
C LEU A 456 -10.53 13.02 -3.00
N TYR A 457 -10.97 11.95 -2.34
CA TYR A 457 -12.34 11.45 -2.43
C TYR A 457 -13.33 12.51 -1.86
N PRO A 458 -14.65 12.42 -2.12
CA PRO A 458 -15.60 13.43 -1.66
C PRO A 458 -15.53 13.75 -0.17
N ARG A 459 -15.25 12.77 0.69
CA ARG A 459 -15.16 12.99 2.14
C ARG A 459 -14.01 13.94 2.52
N PRO A 460 -12.74 13.68 2.17
CA PRO A 460 -11.66 14.66 2.34
C PRO A 460 -11.95 16.03 1.72
N VAL A 461 -12.49 16.07 0.49
CA VAL A 461 -12.77 17.34 -0.20
C VAL A 461 -13.84 18.16 0.51
N ARG A 462 -14.92 17.54 1.00
CA ARG A 462 -15.95 18.22 1.80
C ARG A 462 -15.38 18.88 3.04
N ARG A 463 -14.35 18.28 3.65
CA ARG A 463 -13.72 18.78 4.87
C ARG A 463 -12.64 19.83 4.62
N VAL A 464 -12.40 20.27 3.38
CA VAL A 464 -11.47 21.36 3.11
C VAL A 464 -11.95 22.62 3.84
N PRO A 465 -11.11 23.28 4.66
CA PRO A 465 -11.52 24.46 5.41
C PRO A 465 -11.65 25.67 4.48
N VAL A 466 -12.86 26.23 4.39
CA VAL A 466 -13.13 27.52 3.74
C VAL A 466 -13.16 28.59 4.83
N PRO A 467 -12.24 29.57 4.85
CA PRO A 467 -12.19 30.58 5.90
C PRO A 467 -13.50 31.34 6.05
N LYS A 468 -13.97 31.55 7.29
CA LYS A 468 -15.19 32.35 7.55
C LYS A 468 -15.02 33.79 7.05
N ALA A 469 -13.81 34.36 7.20
CA ALA A 469 -13.49 35.69 6.71
C ALA A 469 -13.71 35.86 5.20
N TRP A 470 -13.56 34.80 4.40
CA TRP A 470 -13.83 34.86 2.95
C TRP A 470 -15.32 34.96 2.60
N LEU A 471 -16.21 34.63 3.53
CA LEU A 471 -17.65 34.84 3.35
C LEU A 471 -18.04 36.32 3.47
N GLU A 472 -17.16 37.12 4.09
CA GLU A 472 -17.33 38.57 4.27
C GLU A 472 -16.46 39.35 3.28
N ASP A 473 -15.18 38.99 3.18
CA ASP A 473 -14.21 39.54 2.24
C ASP A 473 -13.40 38.42 1.57
N PRO A 474 -13.74 38.02 0.33
CA PRO A 474 -13.02 36.98 -0.39
C PRO A 474 -11.60 37.39 -0.82
N THR A 475 -11.22 38.68 -0.68
CA THR A 475 -9.91 39.18 -1.12
C THR A 475 -8.80 38.92 -0.12
N THR A 476 -9.13 38.82 1.18
CA THR A 476 -8.18 38.50 2.26
C THR A 476 -7.28 37.30 1.88
N PRO A 477 -5.95 37.39 2.02
CA PRO A 477 -5.05 36.26 1.73
C PRO A 477 -5.40 35.01 2.53
N LEU A 478 -5.28 33.83 1.91
CA LEU A 478 -5.71 32.57 2.56
C LEU A 478 -5.01 32.31 3.91
N PRO A 479 -3.67 32.46 4.05
CA PRO A 479 -3.03 32.22 5.34
C PRO A 479 -3.57 33.12 6.46
N ASP A 480 -3.75 34.40 6.17
CA ASP A 480 -4.25 35.40 7.11
C ASP A 480 -5.71 35.07 7.50
N ALA A 481 -6.54 34.70 6.52
CA ALA A 481 -7.92 34.27 6.74
C ALA A 481 -8.04 33.00 7.61
N LEU A 482 -7.04 32.12 7.56
CA LEU A 482 -6.93 30.94 8.43
C LEU A 482 -6.26 31.23 9.78
N GLY A 483 -5.82 32.47 10.02
CA GLY A 483 -5.11 32.87 11.24
C GLY A 483 -3.70 32.27 11.35
N LEU A 484 -3.04 32.01 10.22
CA LEU A 484 -1.69 31.45 10.17
C LEU A 484 -0.66 32.58 10.06
N THR A 485 0.39 32.49 10.87
CA THR A 485 1.59 33.31 10.66
C THR A 485 2.30 32.93 9.36
N ARG A 486 3.16 33.82 8.85
CA ARG A 486 3.99 33.52 7.67
C ARG A 486 4.80 32.23 7.81
N ALA A 487 5.40 32.00 8.98
CA ALA A 487 6.21 30.79 9.22
C ALA A 487 5.35 29.52 9.20
N GLN A 488 4.15 29.55 9.79
CA GLN A 488 3.22 28.43 9.76
C GLN A 488 2.68 28.15 8.34
N ALA A 489 2.43 29.21 7.56
CA ALA A 489 2.01 29.09 6.17
C ALA A 489 3.10 28.43 5.31
N VAL A 490 4.36 28.85 5.47
CA VAL A 490 5.52 28.23 4.81
C VAL A 490 5.65 26.76 5.24
N ARG A 491 5.56 26.48 6.55
CA ARG A 491 5.61 25.11 7.09
C ARG A 491 4.59 24.18 6.44
N LEU A 492 3.34 24.62 6.32
CA LEU A 492 2.29 23.83 5.65
C LEU A 492 2.52 23.72 4.14
N ALA A 493 3.00 24.79 3.50
CA ALA A 493 3.34 24.75 2.08
C ALA A 493 4.48 23.78 1.77
N ASP A 494 5.49 23.64 2.64
CA ASP A 494 6.62 22.73 2.47
C ASP A 494 6.21 21.24 2.56
N LEU A 495 5.09 20.95 3.23
CA LEU A 495 4.50 19.60 3.21
C LEU A 495 3.86 19.30 1.85
N ALA A 496 3.51 20.33 1.08
CA ALA A 496 3.11 20.17 -0.30
C ALA A 496 4.36 20.03 -1.19
N PRO A 497 4.38 19.04 -2.09
CA PRO A 497 5.38 18.96 -3.13
C PRO A 497 5.33 20.22 -3.99
N GLY A 498 6.50 20.72 -4.38
CA GLY A 498 6.66 21.82 -5.33
C GLY A 498 6.18 21.48 -6.73
#